data_AF-A0A935FVV6-F1
#
_entry.id   AF-A0A935FVV6-F1
#
_cell.length_a   1.000
_cell.length_b   1.000
_cell.length_c   1.000
_cell.angle_alpha   90.00
_cell.angle_beta   90.00
_cell.angle_gamma   90.00
#
_symmetry.space_group_name_H-M   'P 1'
#
loop_
_entity.id
_entity.type
_entity.pdbx_description
1 polymer ?
#
loop_
_entity_poly.entity_id
_entity_poly.type
_entity_poly.pdbx_seq_one_letter_code
_entity_poly.pdbx_strand_id
1 'polypeptide(L)'
;MEENKSESPDGQEASGSETQEAKQEQDKLAFLQAEAQKAFKARDELKAKLKSLEEADEMKKGNYEKVIADKTQEFEQLKAEAEELKQIKEKFDSFQKAMKDELLAELSDEHKAIAGDLELDKLREYVKLNKATTNSMDTARTGGSGAIDVTGKKWDDLNREELIALKKSAPHKYNMLYEAKYGRLH
;
A
#
# COMPACT_ATOMS: atom_id res chain seq x y z
N MET A 1 32.16 31.75 -134.37
CA MET A 1 32.54 32.55 -133.19
C MET A 1 31.28 33.23 -132.72
N GLU A 2 30.75 32.84 -131.55
CA GLU A 2 30.37 33.75 -130.47
C GLU A 2 29.80 32.90 -129.33
N GLU A 3 30.27 33.22 -128.13
CA GLU A 3 30.09 32.52 -126.88
C GLU A 3 28.68 32.74 -126.34
N ASN A 4 28.17 31.78 -125.55
CA ASN A 4 27.33 32.18 -124.43
C ASN A 4 27.56 31.26 -123.24
N LYS A 5 28.06 31.89 -122.19
CA LYS A 5 28.48 31.33 -120.91
C LYS A 5 27.30 31.55 -119.96
N SER A 6 26.71 30.49 -119.43
CA SER A 6 25.75 30.57 -118.33
C SER A 6 26.29 29.76 -117.15
N GLU A 7 27.06 30.45 -116.30
CA GLU A 7 27.36 30.06 -114.92
C GLU A 7 26.13 30.41 -114.06
N SER A 8 25.54 29.42 -113.40
CA SER A 8 24.66 29.63 -112.24
C SER A 8 25.37 29.09 -111.00
N PRO A 9 25.54 29.89 -109.94
CA PRO A 9 25.97 29.43 -108.63
C PRO A 9 24.71 29.15 -107.80
N ASP A 10 24.48 27.91 -107.38
CA ASP A 10 23.57 27.71 -106.27
C ASP A 10 23.94 26.45 -105.49
N GLY A 11 24.26 26.68 -104.23
CA GLY A 11 24.72 25.64 -103.34
C GLY A 11 25.25 26.26 -102.05
N GLN A 12 24.35 26.74 -101.18
CA GLN A 12 24.59 26.89 -99.74
C GLN A 12 23.36 27.41 -99.00
N GLU A 13 22.42 26.53 -98.61
CA GLU A 13 21.47 26.86 -97.52
C GLU A 13 21.17 25.69 -96.55
N ALA A 14 21.57 24.44 -96.82
CA ALA A 14 21.17 23.30 -95.98
C ALA A 14 22.01 23.08 -94.69
N SER A 15 23.20 23.68 -94.56
CA SER A 15 24.16 23.29 -93.50
C SER A 15 23.97 24.00 -92.15
N GLY A 16 23.14 25.04 -92.06
CA GLY A 16 22.98 25.86 -90.84
C GLY A 16 21.87 25.40 -89.89
N SER A 17 20.81 24.78 -90.41
CA SER A 17 19.63 24.35 -89.66
C SER A 17 19.88 23.05 -88.87
N GLU A 18 20.52 22.05 -89.50
CA GLU A 18 20.83 20.76 -88.88
C GLU A 18 21.77 20.91 -87.67
N THR A 19 22.68 21.90 -87.68
CA THR A 19 23.61 22.14 -86.56
C THR A 19 22.93 22.86 -85.39
N GLN A 20 21.88 23.64 -85.62
CA GLN A 20 21.10 24.29 -84.57
C GLN A 20 20.15 23.31 -83.88
N GLU A 21 19.51 22.42 -84.63
CA GLU A 21 18.63 21.37 -84.09
C GLU A 21 19.40 20.37 -83.22
N ALA A 22 20.56 19.89 -83.69
CA ALA A 22 21.42 19.00 -82.91
C ALA A 22 21.87 19.62 -81.58
N LYS A 23 22.14 20.93 -81.56
CA LYS A 23 22.54 21.66 -80.36
C LYS A 23 21.38 21.82 -79.36
N GLN A 24 20.18 22.11 -79.86
CA GLN A 24 18.96 22.14 -79.03
C GLN A 24 18.63 20.78 -78.41
N GLU A 25 18.81 19.68 -79.14
CA GLU A 25 18.61 18.33 -78.59
C GLU A 25 19.62 17.99 -77.51
N GLN A 26 20.88 18.41 -77.69
CA GLN A 26 21.94 18.21 -76.71
C GLN A 26 21.68 19.00 -75.41
N ASP A 27 21.20 20.24 -75.52
CA ASP A 27 20.81 21.07 -74.37
C ASP A 27 19.60 20.47 -73.63
N LYS A 28 18.61 19.95 -74.37
CA LYS A 28 17.46 19.23 -73.78
C LYS A 28 17.88 17.96 -73.03
N LEU A 29 18.79 17.17 -73.59
CA LEU A 29 19.31 15.98 -72.94
C LEU A 29 20.09 16.32 -71.67
N ALA A 30 20.93 17.36 -71.71
CA ALA A 30 21.66 17.82 -70.54
C ALA A 30 20.70 18.31 -69.43
N PHE A 31 19.64 19.04 -69.80
CA PHE A 31 18.60 19.47 -68.87
C PHE A 31 17.87 18.27 -68.23
N LEU A 32 17.40 17.32 -69.05
CA LEU A 32 16.73 16.10 -68.58
C LEU A 32 17.63 15.26 -67.66
N GLN A 33 18.93 15.16 -67.97
CA GLN A 33 19.88 14.44 -67.12
C GLN A 33 20.07 15.13 -65.77
N ALA A 34 20.17 16.46 -65.75
CA ALA A 34 20.27 17.24 -64.52
C ALA A 34 18.98 17.14 -63.68
N GLU A 35 17.82 17.14 -64.34
CA GLU A 35 16.51 16.98 -63.69
C GLU A 35 16.34 15.57 -63.12
N ALA A 36 16.73 14.53 -63.86
CA ALA A 36 16.74 13.15 -63.37
C ALA A 36 17.65 12.99 -62.14
N GLN A 37 18.86 13.59 -62.15
CA GLN A 37 19.74 13.59 -60.99
C GLN A 37 19.14 14.29 -59.78
N LYS A 38 18.46 15.43 -59.97
CA LYS A 38 17.73 16.10 -58.89
C LYS A 38 16.59 15.22 -58.35
N ALA A 39 15.83 14.57 -59.24
CA ALA A 39 14.76 13.66 -58.85
C ALA A 39 15.28 12.45 -58.06
N PHE A 40 16.42 11.87 -58.45
CA PHE A 40 17.05 10.78 -57.71
C PHE A 40 17.52 11.21 -56.32
N LYS A 41 18.16 12.38 -56.21
CA LYS A 41 18.55 12.94 -54.90
C LYS A 41 17.34 13.18 -54.01
N ALA A 42 16.28 13.80 -54.54
CA ALA A 42 15.05 14.04 -53.81
C ALA A 42 14.37 12.73 -53.36
N ARG A 43 14.36 11.70 -54.22
CA ARG A 43 13.86 10.36 -53.88
C ARG A 43 14.66 9.76 -52.72
N ASP A 44 15.98 9.81 -52.79
CA ASP A 44 16.85 9.19 -51.79
C ASP A 44 16.73 9.92 -50.43
N GLU A 45 16.59 11.25 -50.44
CA GLU A 45 16.29 12.05 -49.25
C GLU A 45 14.92 11.70 -48.65
N LEU A 46 13.89 11.57 -49.48
CA LEU A 46 12.56 11.17 -49.00
C LEU A 46 12.56 9.75 -48.44
N LYS A 47 13.28 8.82 -49.07
CA LYS A 47 13.42 7.45 -48.57
C LYS A 47 14.14 7.40 -47.21
N ALA A 48 15.18 8.23 -47.03
CA ALA A 48 15.87 8.35 -45.75
C ALA A 48 14.95 8.93 -44.66
N LYS A 49 14.16 9.97 -44.98
CA LYS A 49 13.18 10.55 -44.05
C LYS A 49 12.08 9.56 -43.67
N LEU A 50 11.58 8.79 -44.63
CA LEU A 50 10.53 7.80 -44.41
C LEU A 50 11.03 6.70 -43.45
N LYS A 51 12.24 6.19 -43.67
CA LYS A 51 12.87 5.22 -42.76
C LYS A 51 13.07 5.78 -41.35
N SER A 52 13.52 7.03 -41.23
CA SER A 52 13.68 7.69 -39.93
C SER A 52 12.36 7.88 -39.18
N LEU A 53 11.25 8.12 -39.89
CA LEU A 53 9.92 8.23 -39.29
C LEU A 53 9.42 6.87 -38.81
N GLU A 54 9.61 5.81 -39.61
CA GLU A 54 9.25 4.44 -39.23
C GLU A 54 9.98 4.00 -37.95
N GLU A 55 11.30 4.21 -37.86
CA GLU A 55 12.10 3.90 -36.68
C GLU A 55 11.63 4.70 -35.44
N ALA A 56 11.27 5.98 -35.62
CA ALA A 56 10.78 6.82 -34.54
C ALA A 56 9.40 6.36 -34.02
N ASP A 57 8.50 5.95 -34.91
CA ASP A 57 7.18 5.47 -34.53
C ASP A 57 7.23 4.09 -33.88
N GLU A 58 8.13 3.21 -34.33
CA GLU A 58 8.36 1.92 -33.68
C GLU A 58 8.92 2.07 -32.26
N MET A 59 9.87 3.01 -32.07
CA MET A 59 10.37 3.38 -30.74
C MET A 59 9.28 3.94 -29.83
N LYS A 60 8.42 4.83 -30.35
CA LYS A 60 7.27 5.35 -29.59
C LYS A 60 6.31 4.24 -29.20
N LYS A 61 5.99 3.34 -30.14
CA LYS A 61 5.09 2.21 -29.89
C LYS A 61 5.63 1.30 -28.79
N GLY A 62 6.92 0.94 -28.85
CA GLY A 62 7.56 0.16 -27.79
C GLY A 62 7.55 0.86 -26.43
N ASN A 63 7.71 2.18 -26.40
CA ASN A 63 7.59 2.96 -25.16
C ASN A 63 6.16 2.95 -24.61
N TYR A 64 5.14 3.10 -25.46
CA TYR A 64 3.74 3.02 -25.03
C TYR A 64 3.40 1.64 -24.48
N GLU A 65 3.85 0.57 -25.13
CA GLU A 65 3.63 -0.81 -24.66
C GLU A 65 4.24 -1.03 -23.27
N LYS A 66 5.45 -0.52 -23.02
CA LYS A 66 6.09 -0.56 -21.68
C LYS A 66 5.28 0.21 -20.64
N VAL A 67 4.88 1.45 -20.94
CA VAL A 67 4.09 2.26 -20.00
C VAL A 67 2.74 1.59 -19.68
N ILE A 68 2.09 0.97 -20.67
CA ILE A 68 0.85 0.23 -20.46
C ILE A 68 1.09 -0.98 -19.55
N ALA A 69 2.15 -1.75 -19.79
CA ALA A 69 2.49 -2.90 -18.97
C ALA A 69 2.77 -2.48 -17.51
N ASP A 70 3.62 -1.46 -17.31
CA ASP A 70 3.96 -0.92 -16.00
C ASP A 70 2.72 -0.42 -15.26
N LYS A 71 1.85 0.35 -15.92
CA LYS A 71 0.60 0.86 -15.33
C LYS A 71 -0.41 -0.24 -15.01
N THR A 72 -0.46 -1.29 -15.83
CA THR A 72 -1.33 -2.44 -15.56
C THR A 72 -0.86 -3.17 -14.30
N GLN A 73 0.45 -3.37 -14.15
CA GLN A 73 1.04 -3.98 -12.96
C GLN A 73 0.81 -3.12 -11.70
N GLU A 74 1.03 -1.81 -11.77
CA GLU A 74 0.72 -0.88 -10.67
C GLU A 74 -0.76 -0.95 -10.26
N PHE A 75 -1.68 -1.05 -11.22
CA PHE A 75 -3.11 -1.14 -10.95
C PHE A 75 -3.49 -2.46 -10.26
N GLU A 76 -2.89 -3.57 -10.66
CA GLU A 76 -3.10 -4.87 -10.01
C GLU A 76 -2.56 -4.87 -8.57
N GLN A 77 -1.40 -4.26 -8.33
CA GLN A 77 -0.83 -4.10 -6.99
C GLN A 77 -1.73 -3.25 -6.09
N LEU A 78 -2.19 -2.09 -6.57
CA LEU A 78 -3.12 -1.23 -5.83
C LEU A 78 -4.43 -1.95 -5.50
N LYS A 79 -4.93 -2.80 -6.41
CA LYS A 79 -6.13 -3.59 -6.16
C LYS A 79 -5.92 -4.64 -5.07
N ALA A 80 -4.75 -5.28 -5.03
CA ALA A 80 -4.39 -6.22 -3.97
C ALA A 80 -4.26 -5.50 -2.61
N GLU A 81 -3.55 -4.38 -2.56
CA GLU A 81 -3.40 -3.56 -1.35
C GLU A 81 -4.75 -3.07 -0.81
N ALA A 82 -5.67 -2.67 -1.69
CA ALA A 82 -7.01 -2.25 -1.28
C ALA A 82 -7.81 -3.38 -0.63
N GLU A 83 -7.69 -4.60 -1.13
CA GLU A 83 -8.36 -5.77 -0.53
C GLU A 83 -7.73 -6.15 0.82
N GLU A 84 -6.40 -6.08 0.94
CA GLU A 84 -5.70 -6.28 2.22
C GLU A 84 -6.13 -5.24 3.27
N LEU A 85 -6.20 -3.96 2.88
CA LEU A 85 -6.68 -2.88 3.77
C LEU A 85 -8.11 -3.13 4.25
N LYS A 86 -8.98 -3.64 3.38
CA LYS A 86 -10.34 -3.99 3.75
C LYS A 86 -10.37 -5.11 4.79
N GLN A 87 -9.57 -6.16 4.60
CA GLN A 87 -9.46 -7.25 5.59
C GLN A 87 -8.87 -6.77 6.92
N ILE A 88 -7.87 -5.88 6.89
CA ILE A 88 -7.30 -5.28 8.09
C ILE A 88 -8.37 -4.48 8.84
N LYS A 89 -9.17 -3.69 8.12
CA LYS A 89 -10.26 -2.92 8.71
C LYS A 89 -11.31 -3.82 9.37
N GLU A 90 -11.75 -4.89 8.71
CA GLU A 90 -12.69 -5.85 9.29
C GLU A 90 -12.12 -6.54 10.55
N LYS A 91 -10.83 -6.89 10.53
CA LYS A 91 -10.14 -7.44 11.71
C LYS A 91 -10.03 -6.42 12.84
N PHE A 92 -9.77 -5.16 12.52
CA PHE A 92 -9.68 -4.09 13.51
C PHE A 92 -11.03 -3.80 14.15
N ASP A 93 -12.11 -3.71 13.35
CA ASP A 93 -13.47 -3.47 13.84
C ASP A 93 -13.94 -4.62 14.75
N SER A 94 -13.66 -5.87 14.36
CA SER A 94 -13.97 -7.04 15.19
C SER A 94 -13.14 -7.09 16.48
N PHE A 95 -11.84 -6.74 16.42
CA PHE A 95 -11.00 -6.61 17.60
C PHE A 95 -11.50 -5.52 18.55
N GLN A 96 -11.85 -4.34 18.03
CA GLN A 96 -12.41 -3.25 18.85
C GLN A 96 -13.71 -3.66 19.52
N LYS A 97 -14.60 -4.34 18.79
CA LYS A 97 -15.86 -4.85 19.35
C LYS A 97 -15.60 -5.85 20.47
N ALA A 98 -14.73 -6.84 20.24
CA ALA A 98 -14.37 -7.83 21.24
C ALA A 98 -13.81 -7.17 22.51
N MET A 99 -12.95 -6.15 22.35
CA MET A 99 -12.38 -5.43 23.48
C MET A 99 -13.42 -4.59 24.23
N LYS A 100 -14.38 -3.97 23.53
CA LYS A 100 -15.51 -3.28 24.18
C LYS A 100 -16.39 -4.26 24.95
N ASP A 101 -16.69 -5.41 24.36
CA ASP A 101 -17.53 -6.44 24.99
C ASP A 101 -16.85 -6.98 26.27
N GLU A 102 -15.53 -7.21 26.24
CA GLU A 102 -14.74 -7.63 27.41
C GLU A 102 -14.76 -6.58 28.52
N LEU A 103 -14.53 -5.31 28.18
CA LEU A 103 -14.57 -4.20 29.14
C LEU A 103 -15.96 -4.00 29.74
N LEU A 104 -17.02 -4.09 28.94
CA LEU A 104 -18.40 -3.99 29.42
C LEU A 104 -18.75 -5.17 30.34
N ALA A 105 -18.19 -6.36 30.13
CA ALA A 105 -18.43 -7.52 30.98
C ALA A 105 -17.93 -7.33 32.42
N GLU A 106 -16.94 -6.46 32.66
CA GLU A 106 -16.44 -6.10 33.99
C GLU A 106 -17.36 -5.15 34.78
N LEU A 107 -18.39 -4.60 34.14
CA LEU A 107 -19.36 -3.69 34.74
C LEU A 107 -20.64 -4.42 35.15
N SER A 108 -21.38 -3.86 36.11
CA SER A 108 -22.77 -4.27 36.37
C SER A 108 -23.69 -3.82 35.23
N ASP A 109 -24.89 -4.41 35.14
CA ASP A 109 -25.83 -4.12 34.05
C ASP A 109 -26.30 -2.64 34.03
N GLU A 110 -26.41 -2.01 35.20
CA GLU A 110 -26.69 -0.57 35.31
C GLU A 110 -25.57 0.29 34.69
N HIS A 111 -24.31 -0.07 34.95
CA HIS A 111 -23.15 0.64 34.41
C HIS A 111 -22.92 0.34 32.93
N LYS A 112 -23.24 -0.86 32.44
CA LYS A 112 -23.20 -1.20 31.01
C LYS A 112 -24.13 -0.32 30.18
N ALA A 113 -25.34 -0.05 30.68
CA ALA A 113 -26.31 0.81 29.99
C ALA A 113 -25.82 2.25 29.84
N ILE A 114 -24.97 2.73 30.76
CA ILE A 114 -24.40 4.08 30.73
C ILE A 114 -23.11 4.11 29.87
N ALA A 115 -22.33 3.04 29.89
CA ALA A 115 -21.01 2.98 29.26
C ALA A 115 -21.01 2.43 27.84
N GLY A 116 -22.12 1.86 27.36
CA GLY A 116 -22.20 1.17 26.06
C GLY A 116 -21.80 2.01 24.84
N ASP A 117 -22.10 3.30 24.87
CA ASP A 117 -21.79 4.23 23.78
C ASP A 117 -20.41 4.90 23.90
N LEU A 118 -19.65 4.60 24.95
CA LEU A 118 -18.34 5.20 25.14
C LEU A 118 -17.34 4.70 24.09
N GLU A 119 -16.44 5.61 23.68
CA GLU A 119 -15.23 5.26 22.94
C GLU A 119 -14.33 4.37 23.81
N LEU A 120 -13.54 3.51 23.16
CA LEU A 120 -12.75 2.48 23.84
C LEU A 120 -11.86 3.05 24.96
N ASP A 121 -11.21 4.20 24.74
CA ASP A 121 -10.34 4.82 25.75
C ASP A 121 -11.12 5.31 26.97
N LYS A 122 -12.27 5.95 26.75
CA LYS A 122 -13.17 6.41 27.82
C LYS A 122 -13.80 5.23 28.55
N LEU A 123 -14.14 4.16 27.84
CA LEU A 123 -14.66 2.93 28.42
C LEU A 123 -13.62 2.28 29.35
N ARG A 124 -12.34 2.21 28.94
CA ARG A 124 -11.26 1.69 29.80
C ARG A 124 -11.13 2.48 31.10
N GLU A 125 -11.20 3.80 31.06
CA GLU A 125 -11.16 4.64 32.26
C GLU A 125 -12.41 4.44 33.12
N TYR A 126 -13.59 4.38 32.49
CA TYR A 126 -14.85 4.15 33.17
C TYR A 126 -14.87 2.81 33.91
N VAL A 127 -14.39 1.74 33.27
CA VAL A 127 -14.25 0.40 33.88
C VAL A 127 -13.30 0.44 35.05
N LYS A 128 -12.14 1.10 34.96
CA LYS A 128 -11.22 1.20 36.10
C LYS A 128 -11.87 1.82 37.35
N LEU A 129 -12.76 2.79 37.15
CA LEU A 129 -13.43 3.51 38.23
C LEU A 129 -14.68 2.81 38.77
N ASN A 130 -15.40 2.08 37.90
CA ASN A 130 -16.73 1.54 38.18
C ASN A 130 -16.82 0.02 38.02
N LYS A 131 -15.69 -0.67 37.82
CA LYS A 131 -15.66 -2.14 37.79
C LYS A 131 -16.42 -2.64 38.99
N ALA A 132 -17.23 -3.67 38.78
CA ALA A 132 -17.86 -4.32 39.90
C ALA A 132 -16.73 -4.82 40.80
N THR A 133 -16.56 -4.18 41.97
CA THR A 133 -15.99 -4.89 43.10
C THR A 133 -16.90 -6.08 43.23
N THR A 134 -16.44 -7.25 42.79
CA THR A 134 -17.00 -8.47 43.29
C THR A 134 -16.91 -8.28 44.79
N ASN A 135 -18.07 -8.08 45.41
CA ASN A 135 -18.21 -8.32 46.82
C ASN A 135 -17.85 -9.80 46.95
N SER A 136 -16.55 -10.09 47.10
CA SER A 136 -16.13 -11.11 48.05
C SER A 136 -17.01 -10.83 49.24
N MET A 137 -17.87 -11.80 49.56
CA MET A 137 -18.72 -11.78 50.72
C MET A 137 -17.83 -11.69 51.97
N ASP A 138 -17.31 -10.50 52.23
CA ASP A 138 -16.62 -10.12 53.43
C ASP A 138 -17.23 -8.81 53.95
N THR A 139 -18.55 -8.78 53.93
CA THR A 139 -19.32 -8.09 54.95
C THR A 139 -19.52 -9.04 56.14
N ALA A 140 -18.44 -9.66 56.63
CA ALA A 140 -18.41 -10.26 57.95
C ALA A 140 -17.73 -9.29 58.92
N ARG A 141 -18.56 -8.42 59.50
CA ARG A 141 -18.28 -7.66 60.73
C ARG A 141 -17.08 -6.70 60.70
N THR A 142 -17.40 -5.49 60.27
CA THR A 142 -16.99 -4.30 61.02
C THR A 142 -17.19 -4.48 62.53
N GLY A 143 -16.11 -4.40 63.30
CA GLY A 143 -16.12 -3.70 64.59
C GLY A 143 -16.64 -4.43 65.82
N GLY A 144 -16.62 -5.76 65.88
CA GLY A 144 -16.86 -6.49 67.11
C GLY A 144 -15.55 -6.99 67.73
N SER A 145 -15.10 -6.35 68.80
CA SER A 145 -14.11 -6.90 69.75
C SER A 145 -14.66 -8.16 70.45
N GLY A 146 -14.93 -9.21 69.68
CA GLY A 146 -15.28 -10.53 70.19
C GLY A 146 -14.00 -11.35 70.28
N ALA A 147 -13.65 -11.80 71.49
CA ALA A 147 -12.54 -12.72 71.67
C ALA A 147 -12.70 -13.92 70.72
N ILE A 148 -11.65 -14.24 69.94
CA ILE A 148 -11.65 -15.42 69.08
C ILE A 148 -11.79 -16.64 70.00
N ASP A 149 -12.93 -17.32 69.90
CA ASP A 149 -13.16 -18.55 70.63
C ASP A 149 -12.42 -19.70 69.93
N VAL A 150 -11.45 -20.25 70.64
CA VAL A 150 -10.59 -21.35 70.19
C VAL A 150 -10.88 -22.64 70.97
N THR A 151 -11.92 -22.66 71.79
CA THR A 151 -12.29 -23.81 72.61
C THR A 151 -12.64 -24.99 71.69
N GLY A 152 -11.86 -26.07 71.79
CA GLY A 152 -12.05 -27.28 70.97
C GLY A 152 -11.49 -27.20 69.53
N LYS A 153 -10.92 -26.07 69.11
CA LYS A 153 -10.28 -25.93 67.78
C LYS A 153 -8.82 -26.40 67.82
N LYS A 154 -8.35 -27.02 66.74
CA LYS A 154 -6.94 -27.34 66.48
C LYS A 154 -6.33 -26.30 65.54
N TRP A 155 -5.00 -26.28 65.48
CA TRP A 155 -4.28 -25.33 64.63
C TRP A 155 -4.71 -25.37 63.16
N ASP A 156 -4.96 -26.56 62.61
CA ASP A 156 -5.35 -26.74 61.21
C ASP A 156 -6.81 -26.34 60.92
N ASP A 157 -7.61 -26.10 61.97
CA ASP A 157 -8.99 -25.62 61.84
C ASP A 157 -9.06 -24.10 61.66
N LEU A 158 -7.92 -23.39 61.73
CA LEU A 158 -7.83 -21.93 61.60
C LEU A 158 -7.06 -21.55 60.33
N ASN A 159 -7.59 -20.57 59.59
CA ASN A 159 -6.93 -20.04 58.42
C ASN A 159 -5.80 -19.05 58.82
N ARG A 160 -5.00 -18.61 57.83
CA ARG A 160 -3.83 -17.74 58.09
C ARG A 160 -4.23 -16.39 58.70
N GLU A 161 -5.36 -15.82 58.29
CA GLU A 161 -5.83 -14.51 58.78
C GLU A 161 -6.36 -14.61 60.21
N GLU A 162 -7.09 -15.69 60.52
CA GLU A 162 -7.54 -16.02 61.88
C GLU A 162 -6.37 -16.26 62.82
N LEU A 163 -5.32 -16.96 62.37
CA LEU A 163 -4.09 -17.17 63.14
C LEU A 163 -3.35 -15.85 63.40
N ILE A 164 -3.31 -14.93 62.43
CA ILE A 164 -2.73 -13.59 62.61
C ILE A 164 -3.58 -12.76 63.59
N ALA A 165 -4.90 -12.80 63.46
CA ALA A 165 -5.81 -12.10 64.37
C ALA A 165 -5.75 -12.66 65.79
N LEU A 166 -5.63 -13.99 65.95
CA LEU A 166 -5.46 -14.66 67.23
C LEU A 166 -4.12 -14.33 67.88
N LYS A 167 -3.04 -14.28 67.11
CA LYS A 167 -1.72 -13.85 67.60
C LYS A 167 -1.76 -12.42 68.14
N LYS A 168 -2.52 -11.52 67.52
CA LYS A 168 -2.66 -10.12 67.96
C LYS A 168 -3.60 -9.95 69.16
N SER A 169 -4.72 -10.66 69.17
CA SER A 169 -5.79 -10.48 70.18
C SER A 169 -5.62 -11.37 71.42
N ALA A 170 -5.10 -12.59 71.27
CA ALA A 170 -4.88 -13.54 72.36
C ALA A 170 -3.60 -14.39 72.14
N PRO A 171 -2.40 -13.81 72.35
CA PRO A 171 -1.12 -14.47 72.07
C PRO A 171 -0.92 -15.81 72.80
N HIS A 172 -1.43 -15.93 74.03
CA HIS A 172 -1.33 -17.16 74.83
C HIS A 172 -2.08 -18.34 74.19
N LYS A 173 -3.28 -18.10 73.66
CA LYS A 173 -4.09 -19.08 72.94
C LYS A 173 -3.44 -19.48 71.62
N TYR A 174 -2.87 -18.51 70.90
CA TYR A 174 -2.08 -18.78 69.70
C TYR A 174 -0.89 -19.70 69.99
N ASN A 175 -0.10 -19.38 71.02
CA ASN A 175 1.06 -20.20 71.40
C ASN A 175 0.65 -21.60 71.85
N MET A 176 -0.45 -21.74 72.59
CA MET A 176 -0.98 -23.05 72.98
C MET A 176 -1.31 -23.94 71.77
N LEU A 177 -1.99 -23.39 70.75
CA LEU A 177 -2.29 -24.12 69.52
C LEU A 177 -1.02 -24.41 68.70
N TYR A 178 -0.07 -23.47 68.69
CA TYR A 178 1.21 -23.64 68.02
C TYR A 178 2.03 -24.77 68.63
N GLU A 179 2.19 -24.77 69.97
CA GLU A 179 2.89 -25.82 70.71
C GLU A 179 2.21 -27.19 70.54
N ALA A 180 0.87 -27.24 70.52
CA ALA A 180 0.14 -28.48 70.31
C ALA A 180 0.38 -29.10 68.92
N LYS A 181 0.63 -28.28 67.89
CA LYS A 181 0.88 -28.77 66.52
C LYS A 181 2.37 -29.04 66.25
N TYR A 182 3.24 -28.14 66.66
CA TYR A 182 4.66 -28.14 66.27
C TYR A 182 5.60 -28.57 67.40
N GLY A 183 5.09 -28.84 68.59
CA GLY A 183 5.89 -29.08 69.78
C GLY A 183 6.38 -27.77 70.41
N ARG A 184 6.82 -27.84 71.66
CA ARG A 184 7.41 -26.69 72.37
C ARG A 184 8.79 -26.41 71.77
N LEU A 185 9.05 -25.16 71.36
CA LEU A 185 10.44 -24.73 71.10
C LEU A 185 11.19 -24.82 72.44
N HIS A 186 12.18 -25.70 72.51
CA HIS A 186 13.16 -25.73 73.58
C HIS A 186 14.15 -24.58 73.43
#